data_AF-A0A1Q3EAY7-F1
#
_entry.id   AF-A0A1Q3EAY7-F1
#
_cell.length_a   1.000
_cell.length_b   1.000
_cell.length_c   1.000
_cell.angle_alpha   90.00
_cell.angle_beta   90.00
_cell.angle_gamma   90.00
#
_symmetry.space_group_name_H-M   'P 1'
#
loop_
_entity.id
_entity.type
_entity.pdbx_description
1 polymer ?
#
loop_
_entity_poly.entity_id
_entity_poly.type
_entity_poly.pdbx_seq_one_letter_code
_entity_poly.pdbx_strand_id
1 'polypeptide(L)'
;MICSRRTNRAWKWRAYDRSHDEMLHANYPEDATADDFNEHRELYLKRTAWAGQCSSWVKPGPNASPVMIPGNRVLFIELLTNPRWEDWDYEYGYAQNRFGYLGNGFTMREVDGRDTTFYYGLLDDKDEQPDYTDLRATYAWM
;
A
#
# COMPACT_ATOMS: atom_id res chain seq x y z
N MET A 1 -1.86 15.68 -18.56
CA MET A 1 -2.43 15.95 -17.22
C MET A 1 -3.61 15.07 -16.81
N ILE A 2 -4.18 14.21 -17.68
CA ILE A 2 -5.32 13.34 -17.31
C ILE A 2 -4.88 12.10 -16.51
N CYS A 3 -3.68 11.57 -16.75
CA CYS A 3 -3.16 10.38 -16.07
C CYS A 3 -2.87 10.63 -14.57
N SER A 4 -2.28 11.78 -14.21
CA SER A 4 -1.90 12.08 -12.83
C SER A 4 -3.09 12.28 -11.88
N ARG A 5 -4.25 12.74 -12.38
CA ARG A 5 -5.44 12.95 -11.53
C ARG A 5 -6.14 11.64 -11.14
N ARG A 6 -6.09 10.61 -12.00
CA ARG A 6 -6.63 9.28 -11.66
C ARG A 6 -5.70 8.55 -10.70
N THR A 7 -4.40 8.64 -10.91
CA THR A 7 -3.41 7.96 -10.07
C THR A 7 -3.33 8.55 -8.66
N ASN A 8 -3.38 9.88 -8.50
CA ASN A 8 -3.42 10.51 -7.17
C ASN A 8 -4.70 10.15 -6.39
N ARG A 9 -5.82 9.92 -7.08
CA ARG A 9 -7.06 9.48 -6.43
C ARG A 9 -6.94 8.03 -5.97
N ALA A 10 -6.39 7.15 -6.81
CA ALA A 10 -6.15 5.75 -6.45
C ALA A 10 -5.18 5.60 -5.27
N TRP A 11 -4.16 6.46 -5.20
CA TRP A 11 -3.20 6.47 -4.10
C TRP A 11 -3.84 6.89 -2.77
N LYS A 12 -4.66 7.95 -2.79
CA LYS A 12 -5.43 8.39 -1.61
C LYS A 12 -6.42 7.31 -1.13
N TRP A 13 -7.04 6.57 -2.06
CA TRP A 13 -7.91 5.46 -1.72
C TRP A 13 -7.16 4.31 -1.06
N ARG A 14 -5.99 3.89 -1.57
CA ARG A 14 -5.20 2.84 -0.91
C ARG A 14 -4.73 3.20 0.48
N ALA A 15 -4.29 4.46 0.68
CA ALA A 15 -3.93 4.93 2.01
C ALA A 15 -5.12 4.87 2.98
N TYR A 16 -6.32 5.21 2.49
CA TYR A 16 -7.56 5.13 3.26
C TYR A 16 -8.03 3.69 3.53
N ASP A 17 -7.96 2.80 2.53
CA ASP A 17 -8.32 1.38 2.69
C ASP A 17 -7.42 0.73 3.75
N ARG A 18 -6.11 0.97 3.67
CA ARG A 18 -5.16 0.50 4.70
C ARG A 18 -5.44 1.11 6.07
N SER A 19 -5.74 2.41 6.13
CA SER A 19 -6.06 3.08 7.39
C SER A 19 -7.32 2.48 8.03
N HIS A 20 -8.27 1.99 7.23
CA HIS A 20 -9.46 1.29 7.71
C HIS A 20 -9.14 -0.12 8.20
N ASP A 21 -8.39 -0.89 7.41
CA ASP A 21 -8.01 -2.26 7.74
C ASP A 21 -7.12 -2.34 8.99
N GLU A 22 -6.16 -1.42 9.13
CA GLU A 22 -5.23 -1.37 10.26
C GLU A 22 -5.70 -0.43 11.38
N MET A 23 -6.88 0.20 11.25
CA MET A 23 -7.41 1.20 12.20
C MET A 23 -6.40 2.30 12.58
N LEU A 24 -5.53 2.68 11.65
CA LEU A 24 -4.51 3.71 11.81
C LEU A 24 -5.00 5.03 11.22
N HIS A 25 -4.54 6.14 11.76
CA HIS A 25 -4.56 7.41 11.04
C HIS A 25 -3.19 7.58 10.37
N ALA A 26 -3.17 7.46 9.04
CA ALA A 26 -1.97 7.73 8.25
C ALA A 26 -1.80 9.24 8.09
N ASN A 27 -0.77 9.80 8.73
CA ASN A 27 -0.39 11.19 8.55
C ASN A 27 0.56 11.32 7.36
N TYR A 28 0.71 12.55 6.86
CA TYR A 28 1.66 12.83 5.77
C TYR A 28 3.08 12.40 6.20
N PRO A 29 3.93 11.95 5.24
CA PRO A 29 5.30 11.54 5.56
C PRO A 29 6.04 12.67 6.30
N GLU A 30 6.91 12.29 7.24
CA GLU A 30 7.76 13.25 7.96
C GLU A 30 8.51 14.14 6.96
N ASP A 31 8.72 15.41 7.34
CA ASP A 31 9.45 16.38 6.49
C ASP A 31 10.84 15.84 6.09
N ALA A 32 11.49 15.06 6.97
CA ALA A 32 12.77 14.40 6.69
C ALA A 32 12.71 13.42 5.50
N THR A 33 11.66 12.60 5.41
CA THR A 33 11.45 11.69 4.28
C THR A 33 11.27 12.45 2.97
N ALA A 34 10.54 13.57 3.02
CA ALA A 34 10.34 14.41 1.83
C ALA A 34 11.65 15.05 1.38
N ASP A 35 12.49 15.48 2.32
CA ASP A 35 13.81 16.05 2.05
C ASP A 35 14.78 15.02 1.46
N ASP A 36 14.84 13.81 2.02
CA ASP A 36 15.65 12.70 1.49
C ASP A 36 15.24 12.33 0.05
N PHE A 37 13.92 12.30 -0.20
CA PHE A 37 13.41 12.06 -1.55
C PHE A 37 13.79 13.18 -2.52
N ASN A 38 13.73 14.43 -2.07
CA ASN A 38 14.15 15.58 -2.86
C ASN A 38 15.64 15.52 -3.17
N GLU A 39 16.50 15.19 -2.21
CA GLU A 39 17.93 15.01 -2.43
C GLU A 39 18.20 13.91 -3.48
N HIS A 40 17.57 12.75 -3.32
CA HIS A 40 17.70 11.64 -4.27
C HIS A 40 17.27 12.06 -5.69
N ARG A 41 16.13 12.75 -5.79
CA ARG A 41 15.60 13.28 -7.04
C ARG A 41 16.57 14.24 -7.70
N GLU A 42 17.13 15.18 -6.94
CA GLU A 42 18.07 16.18 -7.49
C GLU A 42 19.36 15.55 -7.99
N LEU A 43 19.92 14.60 -7.22
CA LEU A 43 21.09 13.83 -7.65
C LEU A 43 20.80 13.02 -8.92
N TYR A 44 19.62 12.39 -9.01
CA TYR A 44 19.20 11.66 -10.19
C TYR A 44 19.06 12.58 -11.42
N LEU A 45 18.46 13.77 -11.27
CA LEU A 45 18.18 14.65 -12.40
C LEU A 45 19.46 15.28 -12.98
N LYS A 46 20.51 15.47 -12.18
CA LYS A 46 21.83 15.98 -12.63
C LYS A 46 22.47 15.14 -13.75
N ARG A 47 22.16 13.85 -13.85
CA ARG A 47 22.67 12.95 -14.91
C ARG A 47 21.76 12.84 -16.14
N THR A 48 20.65 13.58 -16.17
CA THR A 48 19.67 13.53 -17.27
C THR A 48 19.73 14.79 -18.13
N ALA A 49 18.99 14.80 -19.25
CA ALA A 49 18.84 15.98 -20.10
C ALA A 49 18.35 17.24 -19.35
N TRP A 50 17.74 17.06 -18.18
CA TRP A 50 17.24 18.15 -17.33
C TRP A 50 18.34 18.98 -16.65
N ALA A 51 19.59 18.50 -16.65
CA ALA A 51 20.75 19.26 -16.16
C ALA A 51 21.15 20.44 -17.05
N GLY A 52 20.73 20.45 -18.32
CA GLY A 52 21.06 21.52 -19.26
C GLY A 52 20.43 22.87 -18.92
N GLN A 53 20.94 23.96 -19.51
CA GLN A 53 20.47 25.34 -19.26
C GLN A 53 19.10 25.68 -19.90
N CYS A 54 18.36 24.70 -20.41
CA CYS A 54 17.07 24.94 -21.04
C CYS A 54 15.99 25.26 -20.01
N SER A 55 15.14 26.23 -20.30
CA SER A 55 13.91 26.49 -19.55
C SER A 55 12.73 25.73 -20.19
N SER A 56 11.80 25.29 -19.37
CA SER A 56 10.55 24.67 -19.81
C SER A 56 9.47 24.85 -18.75
N TRP A 57 8.24 24.44 -19.05
CA TRP A 57 7.17 24.41 -18.04
C TRP A 57 7.52 23.57 -16.81
N VAL A 58 8.32 22.51 -16.99
CA VAL A 58 8.72 21.58 -15.91
C VAL A 58 9.96 22.08 -15.17
N LYS A 59 10.77 22.93 -15.81
CA LYS A 59 11.99 23.52 -15.25
C LYS A 59 11.93 25.04 -15.43
N PRO A 60 11.43 25.80 -14.43
CA PRO A 60 11.15 27.24 -14.56
C PRO A 60 12.44 28.09 -14.50
N GLY A 61 13.37 27.83 -15.42
CA GLY A 61 14.61 28.57 -15.58
C GLY A 61 15.86 27.67 -15.62
N PRO A 62 16.99 28.19 -16.11
CA PRO A 62 18.24 27.45 -16.27
C PRO A 62 18.78 26.85 -14.96
N ASN A 63 18.58 27.55 -13.83
CA ASN A 63 19.06 27.16 -12.50
C ASN A 63 17.96 26.51 -11.62
N ALA A 64 16.75 26.31 -12.14
CA ALA A 64 15.65 25.75 -11.36
C ALA A 64 15.73 24.21 -11.28
N SER A 65 15.29 23.65 -10.14
CA SER A 65 15.15 22.20 -9.98
C SER A 65 13.95 21.69 -10.81
N PRO A 66 14.12 20.74 -11.75
CA PRO A 66 13.04 20.28 -12.64
C PRO A 66 11.94 19.52 -11.88
N VAL A 67 10.68 19.97 -11.90
CA VAL A 67 9.53 19.39 -11.15
C VAL A 67 9.05 18.04 -11.73
N MET A 68 9.93 17.05 -11.78
CA MET A 68 9.68 15.70 -12.27
C MET A 68 10.16 14.66 -11.26
N ILE A 69 9.48 13.51 -11.20
CA ILE A 69 9.92 12.34 -10.44
C ILE A 69 11.23 11.77 -11.02
N PRO A 70 12.17 11.27 -10.20
CA PRO A 70 13.30 10.51 -10.72
C PRO A 70 12.80 9.28 -11.48
N GLY A 71 13.35 9.05 -12.68
CA GLY A 71 13.06 7.87 -13.48
C GLY A 71 12.04 8.07 -14.60
N ASN A 72 11.46 6.96 -15.03
CA ASN A 72 10.50 6.91 -16.13
C ASN A 72 9.06 6.81 -15.60
N ARG A 73 8.09 6.96 -16.51
CA ARG A 73 6.67 6.87 -16.16
C ARG A 73 6.24 5.51 -15.61
N VAL A 74 6.93 4.42 -15.97
CA VAL A 74 6.57 3.06 -15.54
C VAL A 74 6.96 2.91 -14.07
N LEU A 75 8.16 3.34 -13.70
CA LEU A 75 8.61 3.40 -12.31
C LEU A 75 7.63 4.21 -11.44
N PHE A 76 7.15 5.35 -11.94
CA PHE A 76 6.14 6.13 -11.23
C PHE A 76 4.84 5.36 -10.98
N ILE A 77 4.36 4.61 -11.97
CA ILE A 77 3.14 3.81 -11.82
C ILE A 77 3.36 2.66 -10.82
N GLU A 78 4.51 1.99 -10.88
CA GLU A 78 4.87 0.94 -9.91
C GLU A 78 4.92 1.47 -8.48
N LEU A 79 5.59 2.62 -8.27
CA LEU A 79 5.67 3.28 -6.96
C LEU A 79 4.29 3.68 -6.41
N LEU A 80 3.35 4.05 -7.28
CA LEU A 80 1.98 4.34 -6.86
C LEU A 80 1.13 3.08 -6.64
N THR A 81 1.50 1.97 -7.27
CA THR A 81 0.79 0.69 -7.15
C THR A 81 1.15 0.00 -5.84
N ASN A 82 2.43 0.00 -5.48
CA ASN A 82 2.92 -0.54 -4.22
C ASN A 82 3.74 0.53 -3.49
N PRO A 83 3.07 1.48 -2.82
CA PRO A 83 3.80 2.51 -2.08
C PRO A 83 4.56 1.87 -0.92
N ARG A 84 5.70 2.47 -0.61
CA ARG A 84 6.52 2.07 0.54
C ARG A 84 5.87 2.60 1.80
N TRP A 85 5.53 1.71 2.73
CA TRP A 85 4.65 2.06 3.84
C TRP A 85 5.41 2.43 5.12
N GLU A 86 6.70 2.12 5.18
CA GLU A 86 7.58 2.33 6.32
C GLU A 86 7.93 3.81 6.53
N ASP A 87 7.75 4.63 5.50
CA ASP A 87 8.12 6.05 5.49
C ASP A 87 6.96 6.96 5.98
N TRP A 88 5.82 6.38 6.33
CA TRP A 88 4.67 7.09 6.91
C TRP A 88 4.69 7.07 8.43
N ASP A 89 4.26 8.18 9.02
CA ASP A 89 3.95 8.23 10.45
C ASP A 89 2.50 7.78 10.68
N TYR A 90 2.36 6.80 11.57
CA TYR A 90 1.08 6.18 11.89
C TYR A 90 0.69 6.53 13.31
N GLU A 91 -0.42 7.25 13.44
CA GLU A 91 -1.07 7.42 14.72
C GLU A 91 -2.07 6.29 14.95
N TYR A 92 -1.81 5.51 16.00
CA TYR A 92 -2.74 4.48 16.47
C TYR A 92 -3.92 5.20 17.12
N GLY A 93 -5.08 5.18 16.45
CA GLY A 93 -6.28 5.91 16.87
C GLY A 93 -6.88 5.36 18.17
N TYR A 94 -8.11 4.85 18.09
CA TYR A 94 -8.98 4.63 19.25
C TYR A 94 -8.43 3.67 20.32
N ALA A 95 -7.50 2.77 19.96
CA ALA A 95 -7.05 1.71 20.85
C ALA A 95 -5.78 2.06 21.65
N GLN A 96 -5.00 3.10 21.29
CA GLN A 96 -3.62 3.38 21.76
C GLN A 96 -2.61 2.21 21.71
N ASN A 97 -3.09 0.99 21.41
CA ASN A 97 -2.34 -0.24 21.27
C ASN A 97 -2.09 -0.50 19.79
N ARG A 98 -0.83 -0.81 19.45
CA ARG A 98 -0.40 -1.12 18.08
C ARG A 98 -1.13 -2.31 17.45
N PHE A 99 -1.67 -3.20 18.29
CA PHE A 99 -2.39 -4.38 17.85
C PHE A 99 -3.92 -4.21 17.89
N GLY A 100 -4.43 -2.99 18.08
CA GLY A 100 -5.87 -2.72 18.15
C GLY A 100 -6.65 -3.15 16.91
N TYR A 101 -5.99 -3.16 15.74
CA TYR A 101 -6.59 -3.61 14.48
C TYR A 101 -6.98 -5.09 14.45
N LEU A 102 -6.45 -5.91 15.37
CA LEU A 102 -6.86 -7.31 15.50
C LEU A 102 -8.31 -7.44 16.02
N GLY A 103 -8.89 -6.37 16.55
CA GLY A 103 -10.29 -6.32 16.96
C GLY A 103 -10.65 -7.45 17.94
N ASN A 104 -11.64 -8.26 17.57
CA ASN A 104 -12.11 -9.42 18.34
C ASN A 104 -11.28 -10.70 18.09
N GLY A 105 -10.24 -10.63 17.25
CA GLY A 105 -9.39 -11.77 16.91
C GLY A 105 -10.01 -12.76 15.92
N PHE A 106 -11.21 -12.49 15.40
CA PHE A 106 -11.88 -13.33 14.42
C PHE A 106 -11.80 -12.71 13.03
N THR A 107 -11.62 -13.56 12.02
CA THR A 107 -11.69 -13.14 10.61
C THR A 107 -13.11 -13.29 10.08
N MET A 108 -13.49 -12.49 9.07
CA MET A 108 -14.78 -12.62 8.39
C MET A 108 -15.01 -14.04 7.83
N ARG A 109 -13.95 -14.77 7.49
CA ARG A 109 -14.05 -16.16 7.01
C ARG A 109 -14.69 -17.11 8.04
N GLU A 110 -14.47 -16.89 9.33
CA GLU A 110 -15.01 -17.73 10.41
C GLU A 110 -16.51 -17.52 10.62
N VAL A 111 -17.05 -16.39 10.17
CA VAL A 111 -18.48 -16.04 10.29
C VAL A 111 -19.24 -16.31 8.99
N ASP A 112 -18.59 -16.09 7.85
CA ASP A 112 -19.19 -16.23 6.51
C ASP A 112 -19.33 -17.70 6.05
N GLY A 113 -18.79 -18.67 6.80
CA GLY A 113 -18.82 -20.10 6.43
C GLY A 113 -17.82 -20.50 5.35
N ARG A 114 -16.80 -19.66 5.11
CA ARG A 114 -15.69 -19.96 4.19
C ARG A 114 -14.71 -20.91 4.86
N ASP A 115 -13.87 -21.55 4.05
CA ASP A 115 -12.89 -22.51 4.57
C ASP A 115 -11.87 -21.82 5.49
N THR A 116 -11.91 -22.21 6.76
CA THR A 116 -10.96 -21.78 7.79
C THR A 116 -9.56 -22.37 7.60
N THR A 117 -9.45 -23.46 6.84
CA THR A 117 -8.20 -24.19 6.55
C THR A 117 -7.57 -23.83 5.21
N PHE A 118 -7.99 -22.73 4.57
CA PHE A 118 -7.54 -22.28 3.24
C PHE A 118 -6.01 -22.26 3.03
N TYR A 119 -5.23 -22.09 4.11
CA TYR A 119 -3.77 -22.04 4.08
C TYR A 119 -3.11 -23.41 3.85
N TYR A 120 -3.85 -24.51 3.97
CA TYR A 120 -3.43 -25.85 3.53
C TYR A 120 -3.76 -26.15 2.06
N GLY A 121 -4.43 -25.22 1.37
CA GLY A 121 -4.99 -25.40 0.03
C GLY A 121 -6.50 -25.66 0.08
N LEU A 122 -7.21 -25.16 -0.93
CA LEU A 122 -8.67 -25.31 -1.03
C LEU A 122 -9.03 -26.75 -1.43
N LEU A 123 -10.00 -27.35 -0.74
CA LEU A 123 -10.56 -28.62 -1.15
C LEU A 123 -11.42 -28.40 -2.40
N ASP A 124 -11.17 -29.18 -3.46
CA ASP A 124 -11.89 -29.09 -4.74
C ASP A 124 -11.95 -27.68 -5.35
N ASP A 125 -10.96 -26.83 -5.06
CA ASP A 125 -10.89 -25.42 -5.47
C ASP A 125 -12.11 -24.56 -5.01
N LYS A 126 -12.80 -24.96 -3.93
CA LYS A 126 -13.94 -24.23 -3.37
C LYS A 126 -13.58 -23.54 -2.05
N ASP A 127 -13.91 -22.25 -1.92
CA ASP A 127 -13.74 -21.45 -0.68
C ASP A 127 -14.97 -21.61 0.25
N GLU A 128 -15.32 -22.85 0.55
CA GLU A 128 -16.46 -23.22 1.41
C GLU A 128 -15.98 -24.19 2.47
N GLN A 129 -16.43 -24.03 3.71
CA GLN A 129 -16.07 -24.96 4.78
C GLN A 129 -16.62 -26.36 4.44
N PRO A 130 -15.78 -27.38 4.25
CA PRO A 130 -16.25 -28.72 3.93
C PRO A 130 -17.04 -29.33 5.08
N ASP A 131 -18.11 -30.05 4.73
CA ASP A 131 -18.93 -30.78 5.70
C ASP A 131 -18.19 -32.06 6.13
N TYR A 132 -17.77 -32.09 7.39
CA TYR A 132 -17.09 -33.24 8.00
C TYR A 132 -18.03 -34.14 8.83
N THR A 133 -19.35 -34.01 8.68
CA THR A 133 -20.31 -34.83 9.42
C THR A 133 -20.18 -36.32 9.11
N ASP A 134 -19.73 -36.66 7.90
CA ASP A 134 -19.44 -38.02 7.44
C ASP A 134 -18.21 -38.64 8.14
N LEU A 135 -17.15 -37.85 8.32
CA LEU A 135 -15.94 -38.22 9.03
C LEU A 135 -16.15 -38.39 10.53
N ARG A 136 -17.12 -37.69 11.13
CA ARG A 136 -17.39 -37.82 12.56
C ARG A 136 -17.81 -39.25 12.94
N ALA A 137 -18.49 -39.97 12.04
CA ALA A 137 -18.92 -41.34 12.28
C ALA A 137 -17.78 -42.37 12.26
N THR A 138 -16.71 -42.11 11.51
CA THR A 138 -15.55 -43.01 11.41
C THR A 138 -14.59 -42.88 12.60
N TYR A 139 -14.54 -41.72 13.27
CA TYR A 139 -13.69 -41.49 14.45
C TYR A 139 -14.44 -41.54 15.80
N ALA A 140 -15.76 -41.73 15.80
CA ALA A 140 -16.59 -41.79 17.02
C ALA A 140 -16.42 -43.08 17.84
N TRP A 141 -15.60 -44.04 17.37
CA TRP A 141 -15.36 -45.35 18.01
C TRP A 141 -13.90 -45.56 18.44
N MET A 142 -13.06 -44.51 18.44
CA MET A 142 -11.77 -44.46 19.15
C MET A 142 -11.92 -43.62 20.41
#